data_AF-A0A372YSN9-F1
#
_entry.id   AF-A0A372YSN9-F1
#
_cell.length_a   1.000
_cell.length_b   1.000
_cell.length_c   1.000
_cell.angle_alpha   90.00
_cell.angle_beta   90.00
_cell.angle_gamma   90.00
#
_symmetry.space_group_name_H-M   'P 1'
#
loop_
_entity.id
_entity.type
_entity.pdbx_description
1 polymer ?
#
loop_
_entity_poly.entity_id
_entity_poly.type
_entity_poly.pdbx_seq_one_letter_code
_entity_poly.pdbx_strand_id
1 'polypeptide(L)'
;MKLHKILGDIRKADQDYGLIQDGDRIGVGVSGGKDSMVLLTALHMYAKFCDRRFEVVGIHIKLGFPNMDFQEVTQFCEHLGIEFHQIDSKVYEILKRNLDKNGRIRCSLCSKFKKATVNQAAKDLHCNKVAFGHHSDDAIETLLMNAIHGGKLATFLPKMHLSNDDITFIRPLIYAHENDILNAQMLNDIPFVKSTCPNDGYTERQAMKDMLNHFYEQYPMAKKNFIRMLYNEEQLCLWKREDDHKRIKEEARKPIVLLQEQDNTLLQRGHKTFLCYHPQENPAMLRKLKISDDEKEALLHHTTTFQEIIAKYAK
;
A
#
# COMPACT_ATOMS: atom_id res chain seq x y z
N MET A 1 17.02 5.35 -23.52
CA MET A 1 15.67 4.72 -23.47
C MET A 1 14.59 5.76 -23.72
N LYS A 2 13.56 5.44 -24.51
CA LYS A 2 12.40 6.26 -24.84
C LYS A 2 11.34 6.18 -23.73
N LEU A 3 11.61 6.82 -22.58
CA LEU A 3 10.70 6.85 -21.42
C LEU A 3 10.14 8.25 -21.09
N HIS A 4 10.27 9.22 -22.00
CA HIS A 4 9.96 10.63 -21.74
C HIS A 4 8.57 10.88 -21.12
N LYS A 5 7.53 10.20 -21.63
CA LYS A 5 6.15 10.32 -21.13
C LYS A 5 6.03 9.81 -19.69
N ILE A 6 6.51 8.59 -19.43
CA ILE A 6 6.52 7.98 -18.10
C ILE A 6 7.33 8.80 -17.10
N LEU A 7 8.51 9.28 -17.49
CA LEU A 7 9.35 10.13 -16.64
C LEU A 7 8.67 11.48 -16.34
N GLY A 8 7.94 12.05 -17.31
CA GLY A 8 7.13 13.24 -17.11
C GLY A 8 6.00 13.03 -16.10
N ASP A 9 5.32 11.89 -16.18
CA ASP A 9 4.24 11.52 -15.25
C ASP A 9 4.79 11.25 -13.84
N ILE A 10 5.93 10.55 -13.71
CA ILE A 10 6.64 10.35 -12.43
C ILE A 10 7.05 11.69 -11.82
N ARG A 11 7.67 12.57 -12.61
CA ARG A 11 8.08 13.91 -12.13
C ARG A 11 6.90 14.69 -11.62
N LYS A 12 5.78 14.68 -12.36
CA LYS A 12 4.56 15.38 -11.94
C LYS A 12 4.00 14.77 -10.65
N ALA A 13 3.93 13.44 -10.55
CA ALA A 13 3.47 12.75 -9.35
C ALA A 13 4.37 13.07 -8.14
N ASP A 14 5.68 13.13 -8.33
CA ASP A 14 6.63 13.51 -7.30
C ASP A 14 6.44 14.97 -6.85
N GLN A 15 6.24 15.90 -7.79
CA GLN A 15 5.97 17.30 -7.50
C GLN A 15 4.66 17.50 -6.73
N ASP A 16 3.58 16.83 -7.16
CA ASP A 16 2.24 16.99 -6.57
C ASP A 16 2.12 16.30 -5.20
N TYR A 17 2.84 15.19 -4.96
CA TYR A 17 2.65 14.36 -3.77
C TYR A 17 3.90 14.17 -2.90
N GLY A 18 5.04 14.77 -3.27
CA GLY A 18 6.31 14.66 -2.54
C GLY A 18 6.73 13.21 -2.32
N LEU A 19 6.74 12.42 -3.39
CA LEU A 19 6.94 10.97 -3.32
C LEU A 19 8.37 10.61 -2.92
N ILE A 20 9.35 11.32 -3.46
CA ILE A 20 10.79 11.06 -3.34
C ILE A 20 11.43 12.18 -2.52
N GLN A 21 12.47 11.91 -1.74
CA GLN A 21 13.21 12.86 -0.91
C GLN A 21 14.71 12.54 -1.02
N ASP A 22 15.56 13.51 -0.67
CA ASP A 22 17.00 13.27 -0.60
C ASP A 22 17.33 12.18 0.42
N GLY A 23 18.25 11.29 0.04
CA GLY A 23 18.68 10.16 0.85
C GLY A 23 17.72 8.97 0.85
N ASP A 24 16.62 9.01 0.08
CA ASP A 24 15.73 7.87 -0.03
C ASP A 24 16.44 6.66 -0.62
N ARG A 25 16.11 5.48 -0.08
CA ARG A 25 16.35 4.19 -0.72
C ARG A 25 15.01 3.53 -0.98
N ILE A 26 14.68 3.39 -2.26
CA ILE A 26 13.34 3.00 -2.72
C ILE A 26 13.35 1.58 -3.25
N GLY A 27 12.65 0.68 -2.55
CA GLY A 27 12.38 -0.68 -3.02
C GLY A 27 11.21 -0.73 -3.99
N VAL A 28 11.42 -1.18 -5.22
CA VAL A 28 10.35 -1.38 -6.21
C VAL A 28 9.86 -2.81 -6.13
N GLY A 29 8.59 -3.01 -5.79
CA GLY A 29 7.97 -4.35 -5.80
C GLY A 29 7.78 -4.86 -7.22
N VAL A 30 8.63 -5.78 -7.67
CA VAL A 30 8.60 -6.37 -9.01
C VAL A 30 7.73 -7.63 -9.01
N SER A 31 6.54 -7.53 -9.60
CA SER A 31 5.64 -8.68 -9.76
C SER A 31 6.03 -9.58 -10.93
N GLY A 32 6.93 -9.10 -11.80
CA GLY A 32 7.25 -9.69 -13.10
C GLY A 32 6.43 -9.05 -14.23
N GLY A 33 5.34 -8.36 -13.95
CA GLY A 33 4.53 -7.71 -14.99
C GLY A 33 5.16 -6.44 -15.56
N LYS A 34 4.69 -6.05 -16.76
CA LYS A 34 5.13 -4.86 -17.52
C LYS A 34 5.18 -3.58 -16.67
N ASP A 35 4.16 -3.35 -15.85
CA ASP A 35 4.01 -2.10 -15.10
C ASP A 35 5.10 -1.96 -14.03
N SER A 36 5.42 -3.05 -13.34
CA SER A 36 6.48 -3.06 -12.32
C SER A 36 7.89 -2.92 -12.91
N MET A 37 8.12 -3.50 -14.10
CA MET A 37 9.41 -3.39 -14.80
C MET A 37 9.61 -2.02 -15.43
N VAL A 38 8.58 -1.42 -16.01
CA VAL A 38 8.61 -0.03 -16.47
C VAL A 38 8.83 0.92 -15.30
N LEU A 39 8.14 0.72 -14.16
CA LEU A 39 8.37 1.52 -12.96
C LEU A 39 9.83 1.46 -12.48
N LEU A 40 10.39 0.25 -12.33
CA LEU A 40 11.77 0.06 -11.87
C LEU A 40 12.76 0.79 -12.78
N THR A 41 12.62 0.57 -14.09
CA THR A 41 13.47 1.18 -15.11
C THR A 41 13.34 2.70 -15.11
N ALA A 42 12.10 3.22 -15.05
CA ALA A 42 11.84 4.65 -15.11
C ALA A 42 12.32 5.36 -13.84
N LEU A 43 12.14 4.79 -12.64
CA LEU A 43 12.68 5.36 -11.40
C LEU A 43 14.21 5.36 -11.40
N HIS A 44 14.84 4.27 -11.84
CA HIS A 44 16.30 4.22 -11.96
C HIS A 44 16.83 5.30 -12.92
N MET A 45 16.13 5.53 -14.03
CA MET A 45 16.48 6.64 -14.92
C MET A 45 16.20 8.01 -14.29
N TYR A 46 15.06 8.17 -13.61
CA TYR A 46 14.68 9.42 -12.94
C TYR A 46 15.71 9.85 -11.90
N ALA A 47 16.28 8.89 -11.15
CA ALA A 47 17.37 9.13 -10.19
C ALA A 47 18.62 9.77 -10.80
N LYS A 48 18.87 9.60 -12.10
CA LYS A 48 20.06 10.13 -12.77
C LYS A 48 19.96 11.62 -13.11
N PHE A 49 18.76 12.21 -13.12
CA PHE A 49 18.57 13.59 -13.60
C PHE A 49 17.62 14.43 -12.75
N CYS A 50 16.90 13.86 -11.80
CA CYS A 50 16.18 14.68 -10.84
C CYS A 50 17.16 15.35 -9.87
N ASP A 51 16.76 16.48 -9.27
CA ASP A 51 17.62 17.23 -8.34
C ASP A 51 17.83 16.52 -6.98
N ARG A 52 17.13 15.40 -6.73
CA ARG A 52 17.20 14.63 -5.49
C ARG A 52 18.15 13.44 -5.64
N ARG A 53 18.94 13.17 -4.60
CA ARG A 53 19.81 11.99 -4.54
C ARG A 53 19.05 10.85 -3.87
N PHE A 54 18.71 9.82 -4.63
CA PHE A 54 18.05 8.63 -4.12
C PHE A 54 18.50 7.37 -4.86
N GLU A 55 18.33 6.23 -4.20
CA GLU A 55 18.64 4.90 -4.74
C GLU A 55 17.37 4.12 -5.05
N VAL A 56 17.47 3.22 -6.04
CA VAL A 56 16.37 2.35 -6.47
C VAL A 56 16.87 0.92 -6.49
N VAL A 57 16.14 0.04 -5.80
CA VAL A 57 16.40 -1.40 -5.78
C VAL A 57 15.14 -2.14 -6.20
N GLY A 58 15.25 -3.12 -7.10
CA GLY A 58 14.15 -3.99 -7.46
C GLY A 58 14.05 -5.18 -6.50
N ILE A 59 12.83 -5.50 -6.05
CA ILE A 59 12.55 -6.58 -5.11
C ILE A 59 11.46 -7.48 -5.70
N HIS A 60 11.83 -8.70 -6.06
CA HIS A 60 10.89 -9.75 -6.46
C HIS A 60 10.70 -10.76 -5.33
N ILE A 61 9.44 -11.09 -5.02
CA ILE A 61 9.11 -12.15 -4.08
C ILE A 61 8.76 -13.42 -4.85
N LYS A 62 9.60 -14.44 -4.71
CA LYS A 62 9.33 -15.78 -5.26
C LYS A 62 8.18 -16.39 -4.48
N LEU A 63 7.00 -16.38 -5.08
CA LEU A 63 5.83 -16.97 -4.48
C LEU A 63 5.92 -18.50 -4.48
N GLY A 64 6.67 -19.10 -5.40
CA GLY A 64 6.74 -20.56 -5.56
C GLY A 64 5.67 -21.12 -6.51
N PHE A 65 5.06 -20.27 -7.36
CA PHE A 65 4.34 -20.78 -8.52
C PHE A 65 5.35 -21.41 -9.50
N PRO A 66 5.05 -22.60 -10.07
CA PRO A 66 5.94 -23.22 -11.04
C PRO A 66 6.06 -22.35 -12.31
N ASN A 67 7.21 -22.44 -12.97
CA ASN A 67 7.48 -21.90 -14.31
C ASN A 67 7.47 -20.38 -14.48
N MET A 68 7.78 -19.60 -13.43
CA MET A 68 8.15 -18.18 -13.62
C MET A 68 9.66 -18.05 -13.74
N ASP A 69 10.14 -17.68 -14.92
CA ASP A 69 11.56 -17.44 -15.19
C ASP A 69 11.86 -15.94 -15.17
N PHE A 70 12.81 -15.53 -14.33
CA PHE A 70 13.27 -14.15 -14.16
C PHE A 70 14.68 -13.93 -14.71
N GLN A 71 15.23 -14.88 -15.48
CA GLN A 71 16.59 -14.77 -16.02
C GLN A 71 16.75 -13.52 -16.89
N GLU A 72 15.85 -13.29 -17.86
CA GLU A 72 15.90 -12.11 -18.73
C GLU A 72 15.77 -10.80 -17.93
N VAL A 73 14.89 -10.77 -16.93
CA VAL A 73 14.73 -9.62 -16.03
C VAL A 73 16.02 -9.34 -15.25
N THR A 74 16.69 -10.38 -14.76
CA THR A 74 17.93 -10.27 -14.00
C THR A 74 19.05 -9.72 -14.89
N GLN A 75 19.24 -10.31 -16.07
CA GLN A 75 20.23 -9.86 -17.06
C GLN A 75 20.00 -8.42 -17.50
N PHE A 76 18.74 -8.03 -17.70
CA PHE A 76 18.37 -6.67 -18.04
C PHE A 76 18.71 -5.68 -16.92
N CYS A 77 18.42 -6.03 -15.66
CA CYS A 77 18.76 -5.20 -14.52
C CYS A 77 20.28 -5.06 -14.37
N GLU A 78 21.04 -6.15 -14.50
CA GLU A 78 22.50 -6.15 -14.48
C GLU A 78 23.08 -5.25 -15.57
N HIS A 79 22.58 -5.36 -16.80
CA HIS A 79 23.03 -4.54 -17.93
C HIS A 79 22.82 -3.03 -17.69
N LEU A 80 21.72 -2.66 -17.03
CA LEU A 80 21.42 -1.27 -16.68
C LEU A 80 22.09 -0.78 -15.39
N GLY A 81 22.72 -1.67 -14.62
CA GLY A 81 23.27 -1.36 -13.30
C GLY A 81 22.20 -1.14 -12.25
N ILE A 82 21.07 -1.84 -12.35
CA ILE A 82 19.97 -1.82 -11.38
C ILE A 82 20.18 -2.97 -10.40
N GLU A 83 20.26 -2.67 -9.11
CA GLU A 83 20.27 -3.67 -8.05
C GLU A 83 18.92 -4.40 -8.02
N PHE A 84 18.93 -5.73 -8.13
CA PHE A 84 17.72 -6.55 -8.20
C PHE A 84 17.85 -7.80 -7.32
N HIS A 85 16.92 -7.95 -6.38
CA HIS A 85 16.89 -9.08 -5.44
C HIS A 85 15.68 -9.96 -5.70
N GLN A 86 15.90 -11.27 -5.75
CA GLN A 86 14.83 -12.26 -5.76
C GLN A 86 14.82 -13.01 -4.43
N ILE A 87 13.75 -12.82 -3.65
CA ILE A 87 13.65 -13.29 -2.28
C ILE A 87 12.70 -14.47 -2.21
N ASP A 88 13.17 -15.57 -1.66
CA ASP A 88 12.36 -16.77 -1.42
C ASP A 88 11.30 -16.50 -0.35
N SER A 89 10.08 -16.99 -0.58
CA SER A 89 8.97 -16.81 0.36
C SER A 89 8.17 -18.09 0.56
N LYS A 90 7.57 -18.20 1.75
CA LYS A 90 6.63 -19.28 2.09
C LYS A 90 5.18 -18.89 1.79
N VAL A 91 4.95 -17.81 1.05
CA VAL A 91 3.61 -17.23 0.86
C VAL A 91 2.67 -18.24 0.21
N TYR A 92 3.09 -18.93 -0.86
CA TYR A 92 2.23 -19.89 -1.54
C TYR A 92 1.86 -21.10 -0.69
N GLU A 93 2.81 -21.61 0.11
CA GLU A 93 2.55 -22.70 1.06
C GLU A 93 1.49 -22.29 2.11
N ILE A 94 1.54 -21.04 2.57
CA ILE A 94 0.51 -20.50 3.48
C ILE A 94 -0.83 -20.34 2.77
N LEU A 95 -0.84 -19.87 1.51
CA LEU A 95 -2.06 -19.69 0.72
C LEU A 95 -2.76 -21.01 0.42
N LYS A 96 -2.01 -22.07 0.12
CA LYS A 96 -2.54 -23.44 -0.09
C LYS A 96 -3.27 -23.99 1.12
N ARG A 97 -2.86 -23.60 2.34
CA ARG A 97 -3.53 -23.99 3.59
C ARG A 97 -4.79 -23.17 3.89
N ASN A 98 -5.02 -22.10 3.14
CA ASN A 98 -6.05 -21.08 3.41
C ASN A 98 -6.93 -20.79 2.19
N LEU A 99 -7.21 -21.83 1.40
CA LEU A 99 -8.10 -21.76 0.25
C LEU A 99 -9.52 -21.38 0.66
N ASP A 100 -10.27 -20.80 -0.26
CA ASP A 100 -11.70 -20.55 -0.05
C ASP A 100 -12.53 -21.84 -0.11
N LYS A 101 -13.84 -21.70 0.08
CA LYS A 101 -14.80 -22.83 0.06
C LYS A 101 -14.80 -23.61 -1.26
N ASN A 102 -14.29 -23.02 -2.33
CA ASN A 102 -14.21 -23.61 -3.67
C ASN A 102 -12.78 -24.08 -4.01
N GLY A 103 -11.87 -24.12 -3.03
CA GLY A 103 -10.49 -24.54 -3.24
C GLY A 103 -9.63 -23.52 -3.98
N ARG A 104 -10.04 -22.25 -4.09
CA ARG A 104 -9.29 -21.21 -4.81
C ARG A 104 -8.46 -20.35 -3.85
N ILE A 105 -7.35 -19.82 -4.37
CA ILE A 105 -6.53 -18.86 -3.63
C ILE A 105 -7.31 -17.55 -3.48
N ARG A 106 -7.47 -17.10 -2.24
CA ARG A 106 -8.08 -15.80 -1.95
C ARG A 106 -7.14 -14.66 -2.36
N CYS A 107 -7.46 -13.94 -3.44
CA CYS A 107 -6.66 -12.82 -3.95
C CYS A 107 -6.40 -11.73 -2.89
N SER A 108 -7.37 -11.47 -2.01
CA SER A 108 -7.24 -10.51 -0.91
C SER A 108 -6.16 -10.93 0.10
N LEU A 109 -6.10 -12.22 0.44
CA LEU A 109 -5.10 -12.77 1.35
C LEU A 109 -3.71 -12.83 0.69
N CYS A 110 -3.64 -13.24 -0.58
CA CYS A 110 -2.41 -13.23 -1.37
C CYS A 110 -1.81 -11.81 -1.45
N SER A 111 -2.63 -10.80 -1.73
CA SER A 111 -2.19 -9.40 -1.78
C SER A 111 -1.63 -8.91 -0.44
N LYS A 112 -2.27 -9.28 0.68
CA LYS A 112 -1.78 -8.94 2.03
C LYS A 112 -0.42 -9.55 2.32
N PHE A 113 -0.26 -10.86 2.10
CA PHE A 113 1.01 -11.53 2.34
C PHE A 113 2.12 -11.01 1.44
N LYS A 114 1.86 -10.80 0.15
CA LYS A 114 2.84 -10.19 -0.77
C LYS A 114 3.36 -8.86 -0.27
N LYS A 115 2.46 -7.97 0.16
CA LYS A 115 2.86 -6.67 0.70
C LYS A 115 3.69 -6.81 1.98
N ALA A 116 3.28 -7.67 2.91
CA ALA A 116 4.04 -7.92 4.13
C ALA A 116 5.46 -8.44 3.83
N THR A 117 5.60 -9.38 2.89
CA THR A 117 6.91 -9.93 2.51
C THR A 117 7.77 -8.89 1.78
N VAL A 118 7.19 -8.10 0.87
CA VAL A 118 7.92 -6.99 0.21
C VAL A 118 8.37 -5.95 1.23
N ASN A 119 7.54 -5.62 2.22
CA ASN A 119 7.91 -4.67 3.27
C ASN A 119 9.10 -5.18 4.07
N GLN A 120 9.06 -6.44 4.50
CA GLN A 120 10.16 -7.02 5.26
C GLN A 120 11.46 -7.00 4.45
N ALA A 121 11.40 -7.47 3.20
CA ALA A 121 12.53 -7.42 2.27
C ALA A 121 13.09 -6.01 2.08
N ALA A 122 12.21 -5.01 1.94
CA ALA A 122 12.59 -3.62 1.81
C ALA A 122 13.34 -3.12 3.06
N LYS A 123 12.89 -3.48 4.26
CA LYS A 123 13.60 -3.14 5.52
C LYS A 123 14.97 -3.79 5.61
N ASP A 124 15.05 -5.07 5.26
CA ASP A 124 16.31 -5.82 5.28
C ASP A 124 17.34 -5.22 4.30
N LEU A 125 16.84 -4.61 3.23
CA LEU A 125 17.61 -3.84 2.26
C LEU A 125 17.68 -2.34 2.60
N HIS A 126 17.37 -1.92 3.83
CA HIS A 126 17.45 -0.53 4.29
C HIS A 126 16.65 0.49 3.45
N CYS A 127 15.57 0.05 2.81
CA CYS A 127 14.68 0.92 2.07
C CYS A 127 13.69 1.58 3.02
N ASN A 128 13.60 2.92 2.98
CA ASN A 128 12.59 3.68 3.71
C ASN A 128 11.27 3.82 2.92
N LYS A 129 11.27 3.46 1.64
CA LYS A 129 10.10 3.53 0.75
C LYS A 129 9.92 2.27 -0.08
N VAL A 130 8.67 1.96 -0.38
CA VAL A 130 8.30 0.91 -1.34
C VAL A 130 7.44 1.49 -2.44
N ALA A 131 7.89 1.35 -3.69
CA ALA A 131 7.17 1.78 -4.87
C ALA A 131 6.40 0.61 -5.52
N PHE A 132 5.15 0.87 -5.91
CA PHE A 132 4.31 -0.09 -6.62
C PHE A 132 3.90 0.44 -7.99
N GLY A 133 3.88 -0.45 -8.98
CA GLY A 133 3.52 -0.15 -10.39
C GLY A 133 2.05 0.14 -10.65
N HIS A 134 1.30 0.63 -9.66
CA HIS A 134 -0.11 0.99 -9.85
C HIS A 134 -0.22 2.30 -10.62
N HIS A 135 -1.10 2.31 -11.62
CA HIS A 135 -1.28 3.43 -12.54
C HIS A 135 -2.68 4.08 -12.45
N SER A 136 -2.95 5.06 -13.31
CA SER A 136 -4.20 5.83 -13.25
C SER A 136 -5.45 4.97 -13.51
N ASP A 137 -5.39 4.06 -14.51
CA ASP A 137 -6.50 3.15 -14.80
C ASP A 137 -6.81 2.23 -13.61
N ASP A 138 -5.78 1.67 -12.93
CA ASP A 138 -5.95 0.88 -11.70
C ASP A 138 -6.70 1.65 -10.60
N ALA A 139 -6.46 2.96 -10.51
CA ALA A 139 -7.09 3.80 -9.50
C ALA A 139 -8.59 3.97 -9.77
N ILE A 140 -8.99 4.09 -11.05
CA ILE A 140 -10.39 4.16 -11.47
C ILE A 140 -11.09 2.82 -11.31
N GLU A 141 -10.45 1.73 -11.72
CA GLU A 141 -10.96 0.37 -11.49
C GLU A 141 -11.22 0.15 -9.99
N THR A 142 -10.25 0.51 -9.14
CA THR A 142 -10.38 0.37 -7.68
C THR A 142 -11.49 1.27 -7.12
N LEU A 143 -11.64 2.50 -7.64
CA LEU A 143 -12.74 3.40 -7.25
C LEU A 143 -14.11 2.77 -7.55
N LEU A 144 -14.29 2.24 -8.76
CA LEU A 144 -15.55 1.63 -9.17
C LEU A 144 -15.84 0.33 -8.41
N MET A 145 -14.84 -0.51 -8.19
CA MET A 145 -14.98 -1.69 -7.32
C MET A 145 -15.47 -1.30 -5.92
N ASN A 146 -14.87 -0.27 -5.32
CA ASN A 146 -15.26 0.22 -3.99
C ASN A 146 -16.66 0.84 -3.99
N ALA A 147 -17.05 1.55 -5.06
CA ALA A 147 -18.37 2.14 -5.20
C ALA A 147 -19.46 1.07 -5.34
N ILE A 148 -19.26 0.11 -6.24
CA ILE A 148 -20.23 -0.94 -6.58
C ILE A 148 -20.39 -1.94 -5.44
N HIS A 149 -19.28 -2.48 -4.93
CA HIS A 149 -19.31 -3.57 -3.95
C HIS A 149 -19.31 -3.08 -2.51
N GLY A 150 -18.88 -1.84 -2.27
CA GLY A 150 -18.65 -1.31 -0.93
C GLY A 150 -19.43 -0.05 -0.59
N GLY A 151 -20.10 0.60 -1.56
CA GLY A 151 -20.75 1.90 -1.37
C GLY A 151 -19.77 3.01 -0.98
N LYS A 152 -18.50 2.90 -1.37
CA LYS A 152 -17.41 3.81 -0.97
C LYS A 152 -16.80 4.52 -2.16
N LEU A 153 -16.76 5.85 -2.11
CA LEU A 153 -15.97 6.68 -3.02
C LEU A 153 -14.53 6.76 -2.52
N ALA A 154 -13.76 5.70 -2.77
CA ALA A 154 -12.38 5.62 -2.32
C ALA A 154 -11.52 4.86 -3.34
N THR A 155 -10.26 5.26 -3.47
CA THR A 155 -9.22 4.50 -4.17
C THR A 155 -7.92 4.51 -3.35
N PHE A 156 -6.86 3.87 -3.85
CA PHE A 156 -5.56 3.95 -3.19
C PHE A 156 -4.92 5.34 -3.36
N LEU A 157 -4.13 5.75 -2.36
CA LEU A 157 -3.46 7.05 -2.39
C LEU A 157 -2.10 6.99 -3.11
N PRO A 158 -1.62 8.09 -3.71
CA PRO A 158 -0.28 8.16 -4.31
C PRO A 158 0.84 7.89 -3.30
N LYS A 159 0.64 8.33 -2.05
CA LYS A 159 1.58 8.19 -0.93
C LYS A 159 0.83 7.72 0.31
N MET A 160 1.38 6.77 1.06
CA MET A 160 0.80 6.27 2.30
C MET A 160 1.90 5.79 3.25
N HIS A 161 1.98 6.37 4.44
CA HIS A 161 2.95 5.94 5.47
C HIS A 161 2.35 4.81 6.32
N LEU A 162 3.12 3.74 6.52
CA LEU A 162 2.77 2.60 7.38
C LEU A 162 3.52 2.71 8.70
N SER A 163 2.87 3.27 9.73
CA SER A 163 3.48 3.52 11.04
C SER A 163 4.04 2.26 11.70
N ASN A 164 3.34 1.13 11.59
CA ASN A 164 3.77 -0.12 12.22
C ASN A 164 5.07 -0.67 11.60
N ASP A 165 5.33 -0.31 10.35
CA ASP A 165 6.49 -0.80 9.61
C ASP A 165 7.58 0.26 9.43
N ASP A 166 7.30 1.53 9.78
CA ASP A 166 8.10 2.70 9.43
C ASP A 166 8.55 2.71 7.95
N ILE A 167 7.61 2.36 7.06
CA ILE A 167 7.83 2.36 5.60
C ILE A 167 6.78 3.22 4.93
N THR A 168 7.18 3.98 3.92
CA THR A 168 6.26 4.76 3.10
C THR A 168 6.02 4.11 1.74
N PHE A 169 4.75 3.84 1.42
CA PHE A 169 4.33 3.40 0.10
C PHE A 169 4.18 4.57 -0.85
N ILE A 170 4.71 4.42 -2.05
CA ILE A 170 4.57 5.40 -3.14
C ILE A 170 4.09 4.73 -4.42
N ARG A 171 3.39 5.49 -5.26
CA ARG A 171 2.88 5.05 -6.57
C ARG A 171 3.26 6.08 -7.64
N PRO A 172 4.51 6.03 -8.16
CA PRO A 172 5.00 7.05 -9.08
C PRO A 172 4.28 7.06 -10.43
N LEU A 173 3.64 5.95 -10.82
CA LEU A 173 2.88 5.84 -12.07
C LEU A 173 1.43 6.34 -11.97
N ILE A 174 1.03 7.04 -10.89
CA ILE A 174 -0.37 7.41 -10.64
C ILE A 174 -1.02 8.25 -11.76
N TYR A 175 -0.21 8.96 -12.55
CA TYR A 175 -0.67 9.72 -13.72
C TYR A 175 -0.44 9.01 -15.06
N ALA A 176 0.30 7.91 -15.08
CA ALA A 176 0.53 7.15 -16.30
C ALA A 176 -0.73 6.35 -16.65
N HIS A 177 -1.00 6.21 -17.95
CA HIS A 177 -2.00 5.28 -18.46
C HIS A 177 -1.38 3.94 -18.79
N GLU A 178 -2.17 2.87 -18.74
CA GLU A 178 -1.70 1.53 -19.11
C GLU A 178 -1.11 1.49 -20.53
N ASN A 179 -1.74 2.19 -21.49
CA ASN A 179 -1.24 2.26 -22.87
C ASN A 179 0.12 2.96 -22.96
N ASP A 180 0.37 3.98 -22.15
CA ASP A 180 1.66 4.66 -22.12
C ASP A 180 2.74 3.74 -21.54
N ILE A 181 2.40 2.95 -20.53
CA ILE A 181 3.28 1.95 -19.93
C ILE A 181 3.59 0.83 -20.93
N LEU A 182 2.58 0.32 -21.65
CA LEU A 182 2.76 -0.69 -22.69
C LEU A 182 3.66 -0.16 -23.82
N ASN A 183 3.41 1.05 -24.30
CA ASN A 183 4.24 1.69 -25.33
C ASN A 183 5.69 1.88 -24.84
N ALA A 184 5.87 2.32 -23.60
CA ALA A 184 7.19 2.47 -22.99
C ALA A 184 7.91 1.13 -22.83
N GLN A 185 7.20 0.07 -22.47
CA GLN A 185 7.73 -1.29 -22.41
C GLN A 185 8.22 -1.75 -23.79
N MET A 186 7.35 -1.66 -24.81
CA MET A 186 7.64 -2.12 -26.17
C MET A 186 8.78 -1.34 -26.84
N LEU A 187 8.79 -0.01 -26.72
CA LEU A 187 9.80 0.84 -27.39
C LEU A 187 11.22 0.70 -26.83
N ASN A 188 11.36 0.02 -25.69
CA ASN A 188 12.61 -0.13 -24.97
C ASN A 188 12.96 -1.60 -24.70
N ASP A 189 12.18 -2.54 -25.26
CA ASP A 189 12.36 -3.98 -25.08
C ASP A 189 12.53 -4.39 -23.61
N ILE A 190 11.75 -3.76 -22.72
CA ILE A 190 11.83 -4.03 -21.28
C ILE A 190 11.23 -5.43 -21.04
N PRO A 191 12.00 -6.42 -20.53
CA PRO A 191 11.50 -7.77 -20.35
C PRO A 191 10.48 -7.81 -19.21
N PHE A 192 9.53 -8.73 -19.32
CA PHE A 192 8.55 -9.00 -18.29
C PHE A 192 8.19 -10.49 -18.29
N VAL A 193 7.81 -10.99 -17.12
CA VAL A 193 7.41 -12.38 -16.89
C VAL A 193 5.89 -12.46 -16.92
N LYS A 194 5.36 -13.29 -17.80
CA LYS A 194 3.91 -13.56 -17.84
C LYS A 194 3.49 -14.24 -16.55
N SER A 195 2.43 -13.72 -15.94
CA SER A 195 1.86 -14.28 -14.71
C SER A 195 1.38 -15.72 -14.92
N THR A 196 1.75 -16.61 -14.01
CA THR A 196 1.23 -17.99 -13.92
C THR A 196 0.13 -18.14 -12.86
N CYS A 197 -0.41 -17.03 -12.37
CA CYS A 197 -1.46 -17.02 -11.36
C CYS A 197 -2.75 -17.66 -11.93
N PRO A 198 -3.34 -18.68 -11.27
CA PRO A 198 -4.57 -19.32 -11.75
C PRO A 198 -5.79 -18.40 -11.82
N ASN A 199 -5.79 -17.31 -11.06
CA ASN A 199 -6.89 -16.34 -11.04
C ASN A 199 -6.70 -15.20 -12.05
N ASP A 200 -5.58 -15.17 -12.79
CA ASP A 200 -5.30 -14.11 -13.75
C ASP A 200 -6.36 -14.08 -14.87
N GLY A 201 -6.82 -12.89 -15.25
CA GLY A 201 -7.92 -12.71 -16.21
C GLY A 201 -9.34 -13.06 -15.70
N TYR A 202 -9.49 -13.74 -14.56
CA TYR A 202 -10.79 -14.11 -13.98
C TYR A 202 -11.03 -13.39 -12.65
N THR A 203 -10.85 -12.07 -12.65
CA THR A 203 -11.00 -11.24 -11.44
C THR A 203 -12.03 -10.13 -11.64
N GLU A 204 -12.59 -9.65 -10.53
CA GLU A 204 -13.42 -8.44 -10.50
C GLU A 204 -12.71 -7.24 -11.14
N ARG A 205 -11.38 -7.16 -11.02
CA ARG A 205 -10.60 -6.09 -11.66
C ARG A 205 -10.69 -6.18 -13.18
N GLN A 206 -10.54 -7.38 -13.74
CA GLN A 206 -10.69 -7.58 -15.19
C GLN A 206 -12.10 -7.23 -15.66
N ALA A 207 -13.12 -7.66 -14.92
CA ALA A 207 -14.51 -7.31 -15.25
C ALA A 207 -14.75 -5.78 -15.23
N MET A 208 -14.16 -5.05 -14.27
CA MET A 208 -14.23 -3.58 -14.24
C MET A 208 -13.49 -2.93 -15.41
N LYS A 209 -12.32 -3.47 -15.78
CA LYS A 209 -11.55 -3.01 -16.93
C LYS A 209 -12.33 -3.15 -18.24
N ASP A 210 -12.95 -4.31 -18.45
CA ASP A 210 -13.75 -4.59 -19.65
C ASP A 210 -14.98 -3.66 -19.71
N MET A 211 -15.66 -3.48 -18.57
CA MET A 211 -16.77 -2.53 -18.44
C MET A 211 -16.34 -1.09 -18.75
N LEU A 212 -15.20 -0.65 -18.23
CA LEU A 212 -14.65 0.70 -18.48
C LEU A 212 -14.28 0.89 -19.95
N ASN A 213 -13.68 -0.10 -20.58
CA ASN A 213 -13.34 -0.04 -22.01
C ASN A 213 -14.59 0.16 -22.86
N HIS A 214 -15.64 -0.62 -22.61
CA HIS A 214 -16.91 -0.44 -23.30
C HIS A 214 -17.56 0.93 -23.00
N PHE A 215 -17.47 1.40 -21.75
CA PHE A 215 -17.96 2.72 -21.37
C PHE A 215 -17.22 3.85 -22.12
N TYR A 216 -15.90 3.71 -22.31
CA TYR A 216 -15.09 4.69 -23.02
C TYR A 216 -15.33 4.72 -24.53
N GLU A 217 -15.80 3.63 -25.13
CA GLU A 217 -16.28 3.65 -26.52
C GLU A 217 -17.49 4.57 -26.69
N GLN A 218 -18.41 4.54 -25.71
CA GLN A 218 -19.62 5.38 -25.72
C GLN A 218 -19.33 6.81 -25.26
N TYR A 219 -18.43 6.98 -24.28
CA TYR A 219 -18.10 8.27 -23.68
C TYR A 219 -16.58 8.51 -23.63
N PRO A 220 -15.93 8.85 -24.76
CA PRO A 220 -14.46 8.96 -24.82
C PRO A 220 -13.85 9.97 -23.85
N MET A 221 -14.57 11.06 -23.55
CA MET A 221 -14.15 12.09 -22.59
C MET A 221 -14.04 11.57 -21.15
N ALA A 222 -14.76 10.49 -20.82
CA ALA A 222 -14.79 9.94 -19.48
C ALA A 222 -13.42 9.43 -19.02
N LYS A 223 -12.58 8.91 -19.93
CA LYS A 223 -11.23 8.44 -19.58
C LYS A 223 -10.40 9.52 -18.90
N LYS A 224 -10.41 10.74 -19.46
CA LYS A 224 -9.73 11.91 -18.87
C LYS A 224 -10.46 12.44 -17.63
N ASN A 225 -11.79 12.52 -17.69
CA ASN A 225 -12.58 13.14 -16.62
C ASN A 225 -12.57 12.30 -15.34
N PHE A 226 -12.60 10.97 -15.44
CA PHE A 226 -12.55 10.07 -14.29
C PHE A 226 -11.25 10.21 -13.52
N ILE A 227 -10.12 10.30 -14.22
CA ILE A 227 -8.82 10.54 -13.58
C ILE A 227 -8.77 11.93 -12.95
N ARG A 228 -9.25 12.97 -13.65
CA ARG A 228 -9.32 14.32 -13.09
C ARG A 228 -10.13 14.37 -11.80
N MET A 229 -11.22 13.60 -11.72
CA MET A 229 -12.05 13.51 -10.52
C MET A 229 -11.28 13.06 -9.27
N LEU A 230 -10.19 12.28 -9.42
CA LEU A 230 -9.42 11.79 -8.28
C LEU A 230 -8.64 12.87 -7.52
N TYR A 231 -8.39 14.03 -8.14
CA TYR A 231 -7.57 15.11 -7.56
C TYR A 231 -8.21 16.50 -7.71
N ASN A 232 -9.50 16.59 -8.04
CA ASN A 232 -10.23 17.84 -8.24
C ASN A 232 -11.17 18.12 -7.05
N GLU A 233 -10.59 18.29 -5.87
CA GLU A 233 -11.34 18.42 -4.60
C GLU A 233 -12.29 19.63 -4.59
N GLU A 234 -11.91 20.73 -5.25
CA GLU A 234 -12.72 21.95 -5.34
C GLU A 234 -14.10 21.72 -5.97
N GLN A 235 -14.24 20.69 -6.82
CA GLN A 235 -15.50 20.37 -7.50
C GLN A 235 -16.26 19.21 -6.82
N LEU A 236 -15.79 18.73 -5.66
CA LEU A 236 -16.47 17.66 -4.93
C LEU A 236 -17.74 18.19 -4.24
N CYS A 237 -18.89 17.86 -4.82
CA CYS A 237 -20.21 18.23 -4.27
C CYS A 237 -21.06 16.98 -4.00
N LEU A 238 -21.02 16.48 -2.76
CA LEU A 238 -21.82 15.34 -2.29
C LEU A 238 -22.78 15.77 -1.18
N TRP A 239 -23.87 15.01 -1.00
CA TRP A 239 -24.83 15.27 0.07
C TRP A 239 -24.19 15.13 1.44
N LYS A 240 -24.49 16.08 2.35
CA LYS A 240 -24.12 16.04 3.76
C LYS A 240 -25.39 16.04 4.58
N ARG A 241 -25.57 15.07 5.47
CA ARG A 241 -26.66 15.09 6.46
C ARG A 241 -26.25 15.99 7.62
N GLU A 242 -27.22 16.64 8.24
CA GLU A 242 -26.99 17.58 9.35
C GLU A 242 -26.15 16.98 10.50
N ASP A 243 -26.32 15.69 10.77
CA ASP A 243 -25.62 14.98 11.84
C ASP A 243 -24.32 14.27 11.43
N ASP A 244 -23.92 14.29 10.15
CA ASP A 244 -22.70 13.58 9.72
C ASP A 244 -21.45 14.11 10.45
N HIS A 245 -21.38 15.41 10.74
CA HIS A 245 -20.29 15.99 11.53
C HIS A 245 -20.26 15.51 12.98
N LYS A 246 -21.43 15.22 13.58
CA LYS A 246 -21.51 14.64 14.93
C LYS A 246 -21.05 13.19 14.90
N ARG A 247 -21.54 12.41 13.91
CA ARG A 247 -21.15 11.01 13.71
C ARG A 247 -19.65 10.84 13.47
N ILE A 248 -19.06 11.66 12.59
CA ILE A 248 -17.61 11.64 12.34
C ILE A 248 -16.83 11.97 13.62
N LYS A 249 -17.26 12.98 14.38
CA LYS A 249 -16.64 13.31 15.67
C LYS A 249 -16.81 12.17 16.69
N GLU A 250 -17.94 11.49 16.72
CA GLU A 250 -18.19 10.35 17.60
C GLU A 250 -17.35 9.12 17.22
N GLU A 251 -17.23 8.82 15.93
CA GLU A 251 -16.38 7.75 15.42
C GLU A 251 -14.89 8.02 15.66
N ALA A 252 -14.42 9.26 15.40
CA ALA A 252 -13.06 9.68 15.75
C ALA A 252 -12.80 9.68 17.27
N ARG A 253 -13.86 9.71 18.08
CA ARG A 253 -13.81 9.57 19.54
C ARG A 253 -13.99 8.13 20.02
N LYS A 254 -14.15 7.13 19.15
CA LYS A 254 -14.14 5.73 19.61
C LYS A 254 -12.74 5.37 20.10
N PRO A 255 -12.61 4.76 21.28
CA PRO A 255 -11.30 4.35 21.79
C PRO A 255 -10.71 3.24 20.91
N ILE A 256 -9.45 3.40 20.53
CA ILE A 256 -8.63 2.38 19.86
C ILE A 256 -7.96 1.56 20.96
N VAL A 257 -8.05 0.23 20.90
CA VAL A 257 -7.30 -0.66 21.79
C VAL A 257 -5.85 -0.69 21.31
N LEU A 258 -4.93 -0.22 22.14
CA LEU A 258 -3.49 -0.22 21.85
C LEU A 258 -2.80 -1.50 22.31
N LEU A 259 -3.18 -1.99 23.48
CA LEU A 259 -2.61 -3.18 24.10
C LEU A 259 -3.68 -3.80 25.02
N GLN A 260 -3.74 -5.13 25.08
CA GLN A 260 -4.64 -5.84 25.98
C GLN A 260 -3.89 -7.03 26.59
N GLU A 261 -3.82 -7.06 27.92
CA GLU A 261 -3.18 -8.13 28.68
C GLU A 261 -4.11 -8.57 29.81
N GLN A 262 -4.52 -9.83 29.79
CA GLN A 262 -5.51 -10.39 30.74
C GLN A 262 -6.78 -9.51 30.76
N ASP A 263 -7.14 -8.97 31.93
CA ASP A 263 -8.30 -8.11 32.16
C ASP A 263 -7.99 -6.60 32.00
N ASN A 264 -6.74 -6.24 31.69
CA ASN A 264 -6.30 -4.86 31.55
C ASN A 264 -6.23 -4.46 30.08
N THR A 265 -6.70 -3.25 29.76
CA THR A 265 -6.72 -2.75 28.40
C THR A 265 -6.18 -1.32 28.32
N LEU A 266 -5.19 -1.11 27.47
CA LEU A 266 -4.72 0.21 27.08
C LEU A 266 -5.55 0.74 25.91
N LEU A 267 -6.22 1.87 26.10
CA LEU A 267 -7.09 2.51 25.12
C LEU A 267 -6.56 3.90 24.75
N GLN A 268 -6.65 4.27 23.48
CA GLN A 268 -6.39 5.63 23.02
C GLN A 268 -7.67 6.28 22.47
N ARG A 269 -8.00 7.46 22.98
CA ARG A 269 -9.16 8.25 22.53
C ARG A 269 -8.68 9.63 22.10
N GLY A 270 -8.49 9.83 20.80
CA GLY A 270 -7.78 11.01 20.27
C GLY A 270 -6.32 11.02 20.74
N HIS A 271 -5.85 12.13 21.31
CA HIS A 271 -4.49 12.25 21.88
C HIS A 271 -4.37 11.79 23.34
N LYS A 272 -5.43 11.22 23.93
CA LYS A 272 -5.41 10.80 25.35
C LYS A 272 -5.36 9.29 25.45
N THR A 273 -4.48 8.78 26.29
CA THR A 273 -4.33 7.36 26.57
C THR A 273 -4.91 7.02 27.94
N PHE A 274 -5.61 5.90 28.02
CA PHE A 274 -6.28 5.41 29.21
C PHE A 274 -5.95 3.94 29.45
N LEU A 275 -5.54 3.62 30.66
CA LEU A 275 -5.47 2.26 31.17
C LEU A 275 -6.81 1.90 31.82
N CYS A 276 -7.49 0.90 31.29
CA CYS A 276 -8.67 0.28 31.90
C CYS A 276 -8.25 -0.96 32.68
N TYR A 277 -8.59 -1.06 33.96
CA TYR A 277 -8.18 -2.16 34.84
C TYR A 277 -9.23 -2.44 35.93
N HIS A 278 -9.19 -3.64 36.48
CA HIS A 278 -9.97 -4.02 37.67
C HIS A 278 -9.11 -3.83 38.93
N PRO A 279 -9.49 -2.96 39.88
CA PRO A 279 -8.74 -2.77 41.12
C PRO A 279 -8.75 -4.03 41.98
N GLN A 280 -7.65 -4.30 42.68
CA GLN A 280 -7.53 -5.46 43.57
C GLN A 280 -8.57 -5.43 44.72
N GLU A 281 -8.91 -4.24 45.21
CA GLU A 281 -9.87 -4.04 46.31
C GLU A 281 -11.32 -4.35 45.90
N ASN A 282 -11.65 -4.17 44.62
CA ASN A 282 -12.99 -4.44 44.09
C ASN A 282 -12.90 -4.95 42.64
N PRO A 283 -12.63 -6.27 42.46
CA PRO A 283 -12.46 -6.87 41.14
C PRO A 283 -13.70 -6.79 40.25
N ALA A 284 -14.89 -6.54 40.80
CA ALA A 284 -16.11 -6.39 40.00
C ALA A 284 -16.23 -5.02 39.30
N MET A 285 -15.38 -4.06 39.63
CA MET A 285 -15.46 -2.69 39.12
C MET A 285 -14.34 -2.38 38.13
N LEU A 286 -14.68 -2.00 36.90
CA LEU A 286 -13.68 -1.52 35.93
C LEU A 286 -13.37 -0.03 36.18
N ARG A 287 -12.10 0.30 36.40
CA ARG A 287 -11.60 1.68 36.50
C ARG A 287 -10.87 2.10 35.22
N LYS A 288 -10.86 3.41 34.97
CA LYS A 288 -10.13 4.05 33.86
C LYS A 288 -9.15 5.05 34.43
N LEU A 289 -7.88 4.90 34.10
CA LEU A 289 -6.79 5.76 34.52
C LEU A 289 -6.21 6.45 33.30
N LYS A 290 -6.16 7.78 33.28
CA LYS A 290 -5.44 8.52 32.24
C LYS A 290 -3.94 8.44 32.54
N ILE A 291 -3.15 7.99 31.58
CA ILE A 291 -1.68 7.87 31.71
C ILE A 291 -0.97 8.85 30.77
N SER A 292 0.31 9.12 31.03
CA SER A 292 1.16 9.96 30.18
C SER A 292 1.60 9.24 28.90
N ASP A 293 2.12 9.99 27.92
CA ASP A 293 2.65 9.41 26.69
C ASP A 293 3.90 8.56 26.96
N ASP A 294 4.77 8.96 27.89
CA ASP A 294 5.94 8.17 28.28
C ASP A 294 5.55 6.80 28.88
N GLU A 295 4.51 6.77 29.72
CA GLU A 295 3.98 5.53 30.29
C GLU A 295 3.28 4.64 29.27
N LYS A 296 2.64 5.25 28.27
CA LYS A 296 2.09 4.53 27.12
C LYS A 296 3.21 3.85 26.34
N GLU A 297 4.25 4.58 25.95
CA GLU A 297 5.37 4.01 25.19
C GLU A 297 6.09 2.93 26.01
N ALA A 298 6.26 3.14 27.32
CA ALA A 298 6.85 2.14 28.21
C ALA A 298 6.04 0.82 28.27
N LEU A 299 4.71 0.91 28.29
CA LEU A 299 3.83 -0.28 28.20
C LEU A 299 3.93 -0.95 26.82
N LEU A 300 3.91 -0.18 25.74
CA LEU A 300 3.98 -0.71 24.37
C LEU A 300 5.31 -1.40 24.07
N HIS A 301 6.39 -0.93 24.68
CA HIS A 301 7.73 -1.51 24.57
C HIS A 301 8.04 -2.54 25.66
N HIS A 302 7.07 -2.88 26.51
CA HIS A 302 7.20 -3.82 27.63
C HIS A 302 8.35 -3.49 28.60
N THR A 303 8.73 -2.20 28.71
CA THR A 303 9.71 -1.72 29.70
C THR A 303 9.05 -1.41 31.05
N THR A 304 7.73 -1.46 31.12
CA THR A 304 6.91 -1.35 32.34
C THR A 304 5.67 -2.22 32.17
N THR A 305 5.08 -2.66 33.28
CA THR A 305 3.88 -3.48 33.31
C THR A 305 2.63 -2.69 33.69
N PHE A 306 1.46 -3.22 33.34
CA PHE A 306 0.18 -2.63 33.76
C PHE A 306 0.07 -2.52 35.29
N GLN A 307 0.57 -3.50 36.04
CA GLN A 307 0.51 -3.51 37.50
C GLN A 307 1.35 -2.39 38.13
N GLU A 308 2.55 -2.12 37.59
CA GLU A 308 3.43 -1.04 38.09
C GLU A 308 2.80 0.34 37.90
N ILE A 309 2.17 0.58 36.75
CA ILE A 309 1.44 1.83 36.51
C ILE A 309 0.20 1.90 37.41
N ILE A 310 -0.57 0.83 37.56
CA ILE A 310 -1.72 0.83 38.46
C ILE A 310 -1.28 1.16 39.89
N ALA A 311 -0.21 0.55 40.39
CA ALA A 311 0.34 0.80 41.73
C ALA A 311 0.83 2.25 41.91
N LYS A 312 1.40 2.88 40.87
CA LYS A 312 1.83 4.29 40.90
C LYS A 312 0.65 5.26 41.14
N TYR A 313 -0.54 4.92 40.65
CA TYR A 313 -1.72 5.78 40.71
C TYR A 313 -2.78 5.33 41.72
N ALA A 314 -2.66 4.12 42.26
CA ALA A 314 -3.47 3.63 43.37
C ALA A 314 -2.91 4.15 44.70
N LYS A 315 -3.32 5.36 45.08
CA LYS A 315 -3.31 5.84 46.47
C LYS A 315 -4.74 5.88 47.00
#